data_AF-G4YTT1-F1
#
_entry.id   AF-G4YTT1-F1
#
_cell.length_a   1.000
_cell.length_b   1.000
_cell.length_c   1.000
_cell.angle_alpha   90.00
_cell.angle_beta   90.00
_cell.angle_gamma   90.00
#
_symmetry.space_group_name_H-M   'P 1'
#
loop_
_entity.id
_entity.type
_entity.pdbx_description
1 polymer ?
#
loop_
_entity_poly.entity_id
_entity_poly.type
_entity_poly.pdbx_seq_one_letter_code
_entity_poly.pdbx_strand_id
1 'polypeptide(L)'
;ENILLLWDDFSGHWTTEVKEYAASINVVLLKVPPRYTYVRQPADTSWNKPLKAGLRALWIERLRSQLVERLRAEYAEDPFKLKPPSRIDIAEWV
;
A
#
# COMPACT_ATOMS: atom_id res chain seq x y z
N GLU A 1 -12.63 -29.75 4.90
CA GLU A 1 -12.00 -28.79 5.83
C GLU A 1 -12.48 -27.40 5.45
N ASN A 2 -12.78 -26.54 6.43
CA ASN A 2 -13.30 -25.20 6.16
C ASN A 2 -12.16 -24.17 6.27
N ILE A 3 -12.09 -23.25 5.32
CA ILE A 3 -11.11 -22.16 5.32
C ILE A 3 -11.80 -20.90 5.83
N LEU A 4 -11.24 -20.23 6.84
CA LEU A 4 -11.73 -18.95 7.31
C LEU A 4 -11.04 -17.80 6.55
N LEU A 5 -11.83 -16.95 5.89
CA LEU A 5 -11.34 -15.73 5.24
C LEU A 5 -11.84 -14.49 5.99
N LEU A 6 -10.90 -13.75 6.59
CA LEU A 6 -11.15 -12.42 7.15
C LEU A 6 -11.15 -11.39 6.02
N TRP A 7 -12.29 -10.76 5.75
CA TRP A 7 -12.46 -9.86 4.61
C TRP A 7 -13.03 -8.50 5.02
N ASP A 8 -12.57 -7.43 4.36
CA ASP A 8 -13.06 -6.07 4.63
C ASP A 8 -14.53 -5.87 4.20
N ASP A 9 -15.13 -4.75 4.60
CA ASP A 9 -16.53 -4.41 4.31
C ASP A 9 -16.75 -3.75 2.93
N PHE A 10 -15.83 -3.90 1.97
CA PHE A 10 -16.07 -3.40 0.62
C PHE A 10 -17.27 -4.12 0.00
N SER A 11 -18.25 -3.34 -0.48
CA SER A 11 -19.55 -3.88 -0.94
C SER A 11 -19.42 -4.96 -2.02
N GLY A 12 -18.41 -4.84 -2.89
CA GLY A 12 -18.12 -5.85 -3.93
C GLY A 12 -17.70 -7.22 -3.39
N HIS A 13 -17.20 -7.30 -2.15
CA HIS A 13 -16.85 -8.59 -1.51
C HIS A 13 -18.06 -9.33 -0.92
N TRP A 14 -19.23 -8.67 -0.82
CA TRP A 14 -20.41 -9.19 -0.12
C TRP A 14 -21.64 -9.32 -1.02
N THR A 15 -21.46 -9.42 -2.33
CA THR A 15 -22.56 -9.77 -3.24
C THR A 15 -23.07 -11.19 -2.98
N THR A 16 -24.26 -11.50 -3.47
CA THR A 16 -24.85 -12.84 -3.32
C THR A 16 -23.97 -13.89 -3.99
N GLU A 17 -23.49 -13.59 -5.20
CA GLU A 17 -22.65 -14.48 -6.01
C GLU A 17 -21.33 -14.80 -5.32
N VAL A 18 -20.68 -13.80 -4.68
CA VAL A 18 -19.43 -14.00 -3.95
C VAL A 18 -19.65 -14.90 -2.72
N LYS A 19 -20.74 -14.68 -1.97
CA LYS A 19 -21.07 -15.49 -0.78
C LYS A 19 -21.41 -16.94 -1.16
N GLU A 20 -22.20 -17.13 -2.21
CA GLU A 20 -22.55 -18.47 -2.71
C GLU A 20 -21.32 -19.20 -3.22
N TYR A 21 -20.46 -18.52 -3.97
CA TYR A 21 -19.21 -19.10 -4.44
C TYR A 21 -18.29 -19.49 -3.29
N ALA A 22 -18.06 -18.61 -2.31
CA ALA A 22 -17.27 -18.92 -1.13
C ALA A 22 -17.79 -20.18 -0.39
N ALA A 23 -19.11 -20.28 -0.21
CA ALA A 23 -19.73 -21.47 0.38
C ALA A 23 -19.47 -22.74 -0.45
N SER A 24 -19.55 -22.66 -1.78
CA SER A 24 -19.29 -23.79 -2.69
C SER A 24 -17.87 -24.34 -2.60
N ILE A 25 -16.90 -23.52 -2.17
CA ILE A 25 -15.49 -23.90 -1.99
C ILE A 25 -15.11 -24.08 -0.51
N ASN A 26 -16.09 -24.25 0.39
CA ASN A 26 -15.89 -24.41 1.84
C ASN A 26 -15.13 -23.25 2.51
N VAL A 27 -15.29 -22.03 1.99
CA VAL A 27 -14.74 -20.81 2.58
C VAL A 27 -15.81 -20.12 3.44
N VAL A 28 -15.50 -19.93 4.72
CA VAL A 28 -16.29 -19.15 5.67
C VAL A 28 -15.79 -17.71 5.65
N LEU A 29 -16.65 -16.76 5.28
CA LEU A 29 -16.33 -15.34 5.27
C LEU A 29 -16.63 -14.69 6.61
N LEU A 30 -15.65 -14.02 7.21
CA LEU A 30 -15.82 -13.21 8.41
C LEU A 30 -15.47 -11.75 8.11
N LYS A 31 -16.43 -10.87 8.39
CA LYS A 31 -16.33 -9.44 8.12
C LYS A 31 -15.45 -8.74 9.15
N VAL A 32 -14.47 -7.97 8.66
CA VAL A 32 -13.74 -7.01 9.49
C VAL A 32 -14.62 -5.78 9.73
N PRO A 33 -14.75 -5.28 10.98
CA PRO A 33 -15.59 -4.13 11.28
C PRO A 33 -15.30 -2.93 10.37
N PRO A 34 -16.34 -2.30 9.79
CA PRO A 34 -16.17 -1.16 8.90
C PRO A 34 -15.45 -0.02 9.64
N ARG A 35 -14.66 0.78 8.91
CA ARG A 35 -13.85 1.91 9.44
C ARG A 35 -12.66 1.52 10.32
N TYR A 36 -12.46 0.24 10.61
CA TYR A 36 -11.31 -0.24 11.40
C TYR A 36 -10.37 -1.13 10.59
N THR A 37 -10.55 -1.25 9.28
CA THR A 37 -9.77 -2.14 8.40
C THR A 37 -8.26 -1.91 8.56
N TYR A 38 -7.81 -0.65 8.57
CA TYR A 38 -6.41 -0.26 8.70
C TYR A 38 -5.71 -0.71 10.01
N VAL A 39 -6.48 -1.08 11.05
CA VAL A 39 -5.99 -1.57 12.35
C VAL A 39 -6.42 -3.00 12.68
N ARG A 40 -7.47 -3.52 12.03
CA ARG A 40 -8.07 -4.82 12.33
C ARG A 40 -7.84 -5.87 11.24
N GLN A 41 -7.61 -5.47 10.00
CA GLN A 41 -7.33 -6.41 8.91
C GLN A 41 -5.85 -6.81 8.95
N PRO A 42 -5.53 -8.11 9.08
CA PRO A 42 -4.14 -8.57 9.19
C PRO A 42 -3.27 -8.17 7.99
N ALA A 43 -3.81 -8.23 6.77
CA ALA A 43 -3.09 -7.81 5.56
C ALA A 43 -2.69 -6.33 5.60
N ASP A 44 -3.59 -5.46 6.08
CA ASP A 44 -3.31 -4.03 6.19
C ASP A 44 -2.25 -3.73 7.24
N THR A 45 -2.35 -4.35 8.42
CA THR A 45 -1.45 -4.07 9.54
C THR A 45 -0.08 -4.74 9.39
N SER A 46 -0.05 -5.94 8.84
CA SER A 46 1.15 -6.79 8.82
C SER A 46 1.92 -6.70 7.52
N TRP A 47 1.26 -6.43 6.38
CA TRP A 47 1.93 -6.36 5.07
C TRP A 47 1.90 -4.95 4.51
N ASN A 48 0.71 -4.36 4.32
CA ASN A 48 0.59 -3.07 3.64
C ASN A 48 1.21 -1.93 4.45
N LYS A 49 1.04 -1.92 5.77
CA LYS A 49 1.61 -0.88 6.64
C LYS A 49 3.14 -0.85 6.59
N PRO A 50 3.89 -1.94 6.85
CA PRO A 50 5.34 -1.92 6.74
C PRO A 50 5.82 -1.64 5.31
N LEU A 51 5.17 -2.21 4.29
CA LEU A 51 5.49 -1.92 2.89
C LEU A 51 5.37 -0.41 2.58
N LYS A 52 4.22 0.20 2.88
CA LYS A 52 4.00 1.64 2.67
C LYS A 52 4.96 2.50 3.48
N ALA A 53 5.32 2.08 4.69
CA ALA A 53 6.29 2.80 5.52
C ALA A 53 7.70 2.78 4.90
N GLY A 54 8.16 1.63 4.40
CA GLY A 54 9.44 1.49 3.70
C GLY A 54 9.49 2.33 2.42
N LEU A 55 8.47 2.19 1.56
CA LEU A 55 8.33 3.01 0.35
C LEU A 55 8.34 4.51 0.66
N ARG A 56 7.65 4.92 1.72
CA ARG A 56 7.63 6.33 2.15
C ARG A 56 9.01 6.80 2.63
N ALA A 57 9.75 5.97 3.35
CA ALA A 57 11.10 6.32 3.80
C ALA A 57 12.05 6.54 2.62
N LEU A 58 12.04 5.63 1.64
CA LEU A 58 12.83 5.73 0.41
C LEU A 58 12.44 6.95 -0.43
N TRP A 59 11.15 7.24 -0.52
CA TRP A 59 10.65 8.44 -1.16
C TRP A 59 11.15 9.73 -0.50
N ILE A 60 11.04 9.81 0.84
CA ILE A 60 11.53 10.97 1.60
C ILE A 60 13.04 11.15 1.43
N GLU A 61 13.81 10.05 1.45
CA GLU A 61 15.25 10.10 1.26
C GLU A 61 15.60 10.63 -0.14
N ARG A 62 14.94 10.13 -1.18
CA ARG A 62 15.13 10.63 -2.56
C ARG A 62 14.82 12.13 -2.67
N LEU A 63 13.75 12.60 -2.04
CA LEU A 63 13.41 14.04 -2.01
C LEU A 63 14.50 14.86 -1.32
N ARG A 64 14.98 14.40 -0.17
CA ARG A 64 16.06 15.07 0.58
C ARG A 64 17.34 15.15 -0.24
N SER A 65 17.75 14.06 -0.89
CA SER A 65 18.93 14.03 -1.75
C SER A 65 18.85 15.03 -2.89
N GLN A 66 17.70 15.13 -3.57
CA GLN A 66 17.50 16.13 -4.64
C GLN A 66 17.59 17.58 -4.14
N LEU A 67 17.08 17.86 -2.94
CA LEU A 67 17.18 19.19 -2.33
C LEU A 67 18.62 19.51 -1.93
N VAL A 68 19.36 18.55 -1.38
CA VAL A 68 20.78 18.73 -1.04
C VAL A 68 21.63 18.95 -2.29
N GLU A 69 21.41 18.18 -3.36
CA GLU A 69 22.07 18.38 -4.65
C GLU A 69 21.79 19.77 -5.20
N ARG A 70 20.53 20.23 -5.12
CA ARG A 70 20.15 21.58 -5.53
C ARG A 70 20.87 22.66 -4.73
N LEU A 71 20.96 22.52 -3.40
CA LEU A 71 21.65 23.49 -2.56
C LEU A 71 23.16 23.55 -2.82
N ARG A 72 23.77 22.42 -3.23
CA ARG A 72 25.20 22.33 -3.57
C ARG A 72 25.54 22.88 -4.96
N ALA A 73 24.57 22.90 -5.87
CA ALA A 73 24.74 23.52 -7.17
C ALA A 73 24.73 25.06 -7.01
N GLU A 74 25.91 25.63 -6.73
CA GLU A 74 26.12 27.08 -6.78
C GLU A 74 25.61 27.61 -8.14
N TYR A 75 24.75 28.64 -8.12
CA TYR A 75 24.20 29.33 -9.30
C TYR A 75 23.18 28.58 -10.17
N ALA A 76 22.35 27.70 -9.60
CA ALA A 76 21.18 27.20 -10.35
C ALA A 76 20.10 28.30 -10.52
N GLU A 77 20.16 29.04 -11.63
CA GLU A 77 19.14 30.04 -12.01
C GLU A 77 17.76 29.42 -12.26
N ASP A 78 17.72 28.16 -12.73
CA ASP A 78 16.49 27.46 -13.01
C ASP A 78 15.73 27.07 -11.72
N PRO A 79 14.39 27.13 -11.67
CA PRO A 79 13.61 26.61 -10.55
C PRO A 79 13.85 25.11 -10.28
N PHE A 80 13.65 24.69 -9.03
CA PHE A 80 13.76 23.26 -8.69
C PHE A 80 12.71 22.44 -9.45
N LYS A 81 13.17 21.41 -10.15
CA LYS A 81 12.31 20.46 -10.85
C LYS A 81 12.46 19.09 -10.19
N LEU A 82 11.38 18.64 -9.54
CA LEU A 82 11.32 17.33 -8.91
C LEU A 82 11.51 16.23 -9.96
N LYS A 83 12.49 15.36 -9.75
CA LYS A 83 12.70 14.16 -10.55
C LYS A 83 11.95 12.98 -9.90
N PRO A 84 10.88 12.46 -10.53
CA PRO A 84 10.18 11.29 -9.99
C PRO A 84 11.09 10.04 -10.05
N PRO A 85 10.77 8.98 -9.27
CA PRO A 85 11.42 7.69 -9.42
C PRO A 85 11.00 7.05 -10.75
N SER A 86 11.94 6.34 -11.38
CA SER A 86 11.64 5.50 -12.53
C SER A 86 10.87 4.24 -12.11
N ARG A 87 10.37 3.45 -13.08
CA ARG A 87 9.78 2.14 -12.77
C ARG A 87 10.80 1.17 -12.16
N ILE A 88 12.06 1.26 -12.59
CA ILE A 88 13.16 0.44 -12.05
C ILE A 88 13.41 0.83 -10.61
N ASP A 89 13.50 2.14 -10.32
CA ASP A 89 13.70 2.66 -8.96
C ASP A 89 12.60 2.17 -8.02
N ILE A 90 11.33 2.18 -8.45
CA ILE A 90 10.21 1.70 -7.64
C ILE A 90 10.29 0.18 -7.43
N ALA A 91 10.68 -0.58 -8.44
CA ALA A 91 10.81 -2.03 -8.34
C ALA A 91 11.92 -2.44 -7.36
N GLU A 92 12.99 -1.65 -7.25
CA GLU A 92 14.06 -1.87 -6.26
C GLU A 92 13.64 -1.55 -4.81
N TRP A 93 12.50 -0.87 -4.61
CA TRP A 93 12.01 -0.49 -3.28
C TRP A 93 11.05 -1.51 -2.66
N VAL A 94 10.64 -2.53 -3.42
CA VAL A 94 9.68 -3.59 -3.05
C VAL A 94 10.39 -4.90 -2.85
#